data_AF-A0A225X2H7-F1
#
_entry.id   AF-A0A225X2H7-F1
#
_cell.length_a   1.000
_cell.length_b   1.000
_cell.length_c   1.000
_cell.angle_alpha   90.00
_cell.angle_beta   90.00
_cell.angle_gamma   90.00
#
_symmetry.space_group_name_H-M   'P 1'
#
loop_
_entity.id
_entity.type
_entity.pdbx_description
1 polymer ?
#
loop_
_entity_poly.entity_id
_entity_poly.type
_entity_poly.pdbx_seq_one_letter_code
_entity_poly.pdbx_strand_id
1 'polypeptide(L)'
;MQFTSSTSDDGICTERVCTKEFQPLCGSDEVTYGNKCLFQNAKCCNSTLTLAFEGECSDKSGSTSGPAQASESALWVSDAIAFSRKSSALLSIVTVLAAILALCA
;
A
#
# COMPACT_ATOMS: atom_id res chain seq x y z
N MET A 1 -6.58 -11.07 26.99
CA MET A 1 -7.82 -10.44 26.49
C MET A 1 -7.56 -8.95 26.31
N GLN A 2 -7.78 -8.48 25.09
CA GLN A 2 -7.36 -7.16 24.61
C GLN A 2 -8.27 -6.08 25.19
N PHE A 3 -7.71 -5.08 25.87
CA PHE A 3 -8.47 -3.87 26.22
C PHE A 3 -8.50 -2.96 24.98
N THR A 4 -9.63 -3.05 24.28
CA THR A 4 -10.05 -2.11 23.25
C THR A 4 -9.98 -0.69 23.79
N SER A 5 -9.55 0.23 22.92
CA SER A 5 -9.62 1.69 23.05
C SER A 5 -10.54 2.18 24.17
N SER A 6 -9.95 2.73 25.24
CA SER A 6 -10.68 3.45 26.28
C SER A 6 -11.35 4.69 25.69
N THR A 7 -12.54 4.53 25.16
CA THR A 7 -13.62 5.50 25.25
C THR A 7 -14.41 5.09 26.48
N SER A 8 -14.30 5.84 27.57
CA SER A 8 -15.31 5.77 28.63
C SER A 8 -16.66 6.14 28.00
N ASP A 9 -17.74 5.53 28.50
CA ASP A 9 -19.12 5.62 28.01
C ASP A 9 -19.64 7.06 27.79
N ASP A 10 -18.95 8.06 28.34
CA ASP A 10 -19.24 9.49 28.21
C ASP A 10 -18.61 10.21 26.99
N GLY A 11 -17.83 9.52 26.15
CA GLY A 11 -17.21 10.15 24.96
C GLY A 11 -16.10 11.16 25.27
N ILE A 12 -15.55 11.13 26.48
CA ILE A 12 -14.49 12.06 26.90
C ILE A 12 -13.12 11.53 26.46
N CYS A 13 -12.39 12.39 25.74
CA CYS A 13 -11.03 12.13 25.31
C CYS A 13 -10.02 12.59 26.34
N THR A 14 -9.74 11.70 27.29
CA THR A 14 -8.68 11.91 28.27
C THR A 14 -7.33 11.64 27.62
N GLU A 15 -6.50 12.68 27.54
CA GLU A 15 -5.11 12.56 27.10
C GLU A 15 -4.38 11.54 27.98
N ARG A 16 -3.92 10.44 27.38
CA ARG A 16 -3.15 9.43 28.11
C ARG A 16 -1.70 9.87 28.21
N VAL A 17 -1.07 9.57 29.34
CA VAL A 17 0.38 9.71 29.50
C VAL A 17 1.08 8.73 28.56
N CYS A 18 1.84 9.25 27.61
CA CYS A 18 2.59 8.47 26.64
C CYS A 18 4.07 8.37 27.02
N THR A 19 4.71 7.26 26.65
CA THR A 19 6.17 7.13 26.74
C THR A 19 6.84 8.07 25.73
N LYS A 20 8.12 8.38 25.96
CA LYS A 20 8.94 9.21 25.05
C LYS A 20 9.61 8.39 23.94
N GLU A 21 9.13 7.19 23.66
CA GLU A 21 9.62 6.39 22.55
C GLU A 21 9.21 7.06 21.22
N PHE A 22 10.17 7.15 20.30
CA PHE A 22 9.95 7.77 19.00
C PHE A 22 9.70 6.69 17.94
N GLN A 23 8.44 6.59 17.52
CA GLN A 23 7.93 5.72 16.47
C GLN A 23 6.95 6.55 15.62
N PRO A 24 7.47 7.36 14.68
CA PRO A 24 6.66 8.35 14.00
C PRO A 24 5.54 7.71 13.17
N LEU A 25 4.38 8.34 13.18
CA LEU A 25 3.20 7.96 12.40
C LEU A 25 2.67 9.18 11.67
N CYS A 26 2.36 9.04 10.38
CA CYS A 26 1.75 10.11 9.60
C CYS A 26 0.23 9.98 9.63
N GLY A 27 -0.46 11.02 10.10
CA GLY A 27 -1.92 11.09 10.08
C GLY A 27 -2.47 11.54 8.72
N SER A 28 -3.77 11.31 8.51
CA SER A 28 -4.51 11.79 7.34
C SER A 28 -4.65 13.32 7.28
N ASP A 29 -4.31 13.99 8.38
CA ASP A 29 -4.21 15.44 8.53
C ASP A 29 -2.81 15.99 8.21
N GLU A 30 -1.93 15.14 7.67
CA GLU A 30 -0.53 15.48 7.34
C GLU A 30 0.32 15.88 8.55
N VAL A 31 -0.12 15.50 9.76
CA VAL A 31 0.62 15.71 11.01
C VAL A 31 1.40 14.44 11.38
N THR A 32 2.68 14.61 11.72
CA THR A 32 3.51 13.55 12.29
C THR A 32 3.23 13.40 13.78
N TYR A 33 2.86 12.20 14.20
CA TYR A 33 2.67 11.82 15.60
C TYR A 33 3.86 11.00 16.07
N GLY A 34 4.54 11.44 17.14
CA GLY A 34 5.80 10.83 17.59
C GLY A 34 5.69 9.38 18.06
N ASN A 35 4.49 8.89 18.38
CA ASN A 35 4.20 7.48 18.63
C ASN A 35 2.70 7.18 18.53
N LYS A 36 2.38 5.88 18.57
CA LYS A 36 1.00 5.37 18.54
C LYS A 36 0.11 5.90 19.66
N CYS A 37 0.66 6.15 20.86
CA CYS A 37 -0.10 6.67 21.98
C CYS A 37 -0.56 8.11 21.71
N LEU A 38 0.34 8.97 21.22
CA LEU A 38 0.03 10.34 20.82
C LEU A 38 -0.99 10.37 19.66
N PHE A 39 -0.84 9.50 18.67
CA PHE A 39 -1.81 9.36 17.58
C PHE A 39 -3.21 8.98 18.10
N GLN A 40 -3.30 8.07 19.07
CA GLN A 40 -4.59 7.68 19.67
C GLN A 40 -5.23 8.81 20.48
N ASN A 41 -4.45 9.60 21.21
CA ASN A 41 -4.97 10.78 21.93
C ASN A 41 -5.58 11.76 20.93
N ALA A 42 -4.87 12.05 19.83
CA ALA A 42 -5.37 12.92 18.77
C ALA A 42 -6.61 12.34 18.08
N LYS A 43 -6.61 11.03 17.76
CA LYS A 43 -7.76 10.34 17.14
C LYS A 43 -8.99 10.32 18.03
N CYS A 44 -8.80 10.33 19.35
CA CYS A 44 -9.93 10.47 20.25
C CYS A 44 -10.61 11.83 20.02
N CYS A 45 -9.85 12.93 20.08
CA CYS A 45 -10.39 14.28 19.89
C CYS A 45 -10.85 14.53 18.44
N ASN A 46 -10.28 13.83 17.48
CA ASN A 46 -10.60 13.89 16.07
C ASN A 46 -10.92 12.49 15.53
N SER A 47 -12.20 12.11 15.58
CA SER A 47 -12.68 10.79 15.15
C SER A 47 -12.47 10.52 13.65
N THR A 48 -12.28 11.56 12.84
CA THR A 48 -11.99 11.46 11.40
C THR A 48 -10.52 11.20 11.09
N LEU A 49 -9.64 11.36 12.09
CA LEU A 49 -8.22 11.09 11.95
C LEU A 49 -7.96 9.61 11.66
N THR A 50 -7.34 9.35 10.51
CA THR A 50 -6.91 8.02 10.09
C THR A 50 -5.40 7.99 9.92
N LEU A 51 -4.83 6.79 9.99
CA LEU A 51 -3.38 6.63 9.78
C LEU A 51 -3.13 6.64 8.27
N ALA A 52 -2.28 7.55 7.79
CA ALA A 52 -1.85 7.58 6.40
C ALA A 52 -0.76 6.53 6.16
N PHE A 53 0.33 6.57 6.93
CA PHE A 53 1.42 5.59 6.89
C PHE A 53 2.28 5.64 8.15
N GLU A 54 3.09 4.61 8.38
CA GLU A 54 4.09 4.56 9.44
C GLU A 54 5.35 5.32 8.98
N GLY A 55 5.82 6.30 9.77
CA GLY A 55 6.87 7.25 9.39
C GLY A 55 6.44 8.71 9.60
N GLU A 56 7.35 9.65 9.37
CA GLU A 56 7.03 11.08 9.42
C GLU A 56 6.32 11.52 8.14
N CYS A 57 5.38 12.45 8.23
CA CYS A 57 4.71 12.97 7.02
C CYS A 57 5.68 13.69 6.07
N SER A 58 6.84 14.14 6.56
CA SER A 58 7.89 14.77 5.76
C SER A 58 8.75 13.76 4.97
N ASP A 59 8.69 12.47 5.31
CA ASP A 59 9.45 11.40 4.65
C ASP A 59 8.83 10.94 3.31
N LYS A 60 8.12 11.85 2.63
CA LYS A 60 7.57 11.65 1.26
C LYS A 60 8.66 11.33 0.21
N SER A 61 9.93 11.29 0.62
CA SER A 61 11.09 10.89 -0.17
C SER A 61 11.82 9.69 0.48
N GLY A 62 11.19 8.53 0.50
CA GLY A 62 11.92 7.25 0.38
C GLY A 62 12.67 6.72 1.61
N SER A 63 12.06 6.69 2.78
CA SER A 63 12.53 5.81 3.86
C SER A 63 11.49 4.73 4.18
N THR A 64 11.50 3.70 3.33
CA THR A 64 10.90 2.38 3.58
C THR A 64 11.56 1.72 4.80
N SER A 65 10.94 1.78 5.97
CA SER A 65 11.19 0.83 7.07
C SER A 65 10.11 -0.26 7.16
N GLY A 66 9.37 -0.49 6.08
CA GLY A 66 8.49 -1.64 5.86
C GLY A 66 8.36 -1.90 4.35
N PRO A 67 8.05 -3.13 3.92
CA PRO A 67 7.90 -3.45 2.51
C PRO A 67 6.73 -2.66 1.93
N ALA A 68 7.05 -1.55 1.27
CA ALA A 68 6.18 -0.96 0.28
C ALA A 68 6.02 -1.97 -0.86
N GLN A 69 4.97 -2.79 -0.78
CA GLN A 69 4.23 -3.13 -2.00
C GLN A 69 3.36 -1.90 -2.27
N ALA A 70 3.61 -1.09 -3.30
CA ALA A 70 4.03 -1.45 -4.63
C ALA A 70 5.19 -0.56 -5.14
N SER A 71 6.39 -1.14 -5.19
CA SER A 71 7.20 -1.00 -6.40
C SER A 71 6.62 -1.95 -7.46
N GLU A 72 5.71 -1.47 -8.31
CA GLU A 72 5.58 -2.05 -9.64
C GLU A 72 6.83 -1.68 -10.44
N SER A 73 7.93 -2.39 -10.15
CA SER A 73 9.14 -2.37 -10.96
C SER A 73 9.86 -3.72 -10.96
N ALA A 74 9.32 -4.73 -10.27
CA ALA A 74 9.80 -6.12 -10.33
C ALA A 74 9.25 -6.89 -11.56
N LEU A 75 9.00 -6.20 -12.67
CA LEU A 75 8.63 -6.82 -13.96
C LEU A 75 9.80 -6.76 -14.94
N TRP A 76 10.95 -7.36 -14.61
CA TRP A 76 11.88 -7.91 -15.62
C TRP A 76 12.96 -8.85 -15.00
N VAL A 77 12.71 -9.50 -13.85
CA VAL A 77 13.53 -10.68 -13.53
C VAL A 77 13.06 -11.79 -14.46
N SER A 78 13.85 -11.97 -15.52
CA SER A 78 13.74 -12.95 -16.59
C SER A 78 13.13 -14.30 -16.20
N ASP A 79 11.82 -14.45 -16.42
CA ASP A 79 11.16 -15.76 -16.45
C ASP A 79 11.24 -16.36 -17.84
N ALA A 80 12.18 -17.30 -17.99
CA ALA A 80 12.10 -18.34 -19.00
C ALA A 80 10.95 -19.29 -18.63
N ILE A 81 9.78 -19.13 -19.27
CA ILE A 81 8.90 -20.19 -19.82
C ILE A 81 7.76 -19.49 -20.56
N ALA A 82 7.79 -19.65 -21.88
CA ALA A 82 6.75 -19.54 -22.90
C ALA A 82 5.39 -18.84 -22.60
N PHE A 83 5.05 -17.95 -23.54
CA PHE A 83 3.69 -17.68 -24.05
C PHE A 83 2.82 -16.67 -23.28
N SER A 84 3.01 -15.37 -23.55
CA SER A 84 1.85 -14.47 -23.59
C SER A 84 2.05 -13.20 -24.43
N ARG A 85 1.34 -13.16 -25.57
CA ARG A 85 0.52 -12.03 -26.03
C ARG A 85 1.21 -10.66 -26.15
N LYS A 86 1.92 -10.46 -27.26
CA LYS A 86 1.88 -9.17 -27.97
C LYS A 86 1.55 -9.46 -29.43
N SER A 87 0.36 -9.02 -29.86
CA SER A 87 -0.16 -9.06 -31.25
C SER A 87 -0.99 -10.30 -31.66
N SER A 88 -2.19 -10.42 -31.07
CA SER A 88 -3.22 -11.40 -31.42
C SER A 88 -3.83 -11.25 -32.83
N ALA A 89 -3.44 -10.23 -33.61
CA ALA A 89 -3.93 -10.03 -34.98
C ALA A 89 -3.02 -10.68 -36.04
N LEU A 90 -1.71 -10.75 -35.79
CA LEU A 90 -0.74 -11.31 -36.73
C LEU A 90 -0.76 -12.84 -36.73
N LEU A 91 -1.03 -13.47 -35.58
CA LEU A 91 -1.07 -14.93 -35.46
C LEU A 91 -2.22 -15.55 -36.28
N SER A 92 -3.37 -14.88 -36.36
CA SER A 92 -4.50 -15.33 -37.18
C SER A 92 -4.19 -15.25 -38.69
N ILE A 93 -3.43 -14.25 -39.13
CA ILE A 93 -3.10 -14.11 -40.56
C ILE A 93 -2.12 -15.19 -40.98
N VAL A 94 -1.11 -15.49 -40.16
CA VAL A 94 -0.10 -16.52 -40.47
C VAL A 94 -0.72 -17.92 -40.51
N THR A 95 -1.64 -18.24 -39.59
CA THR A 95 -2.33 -19.54 -39.61
C THR A 95 -3.28 -19.68 -40.78
N VAL A 96 -4.00 -18.61 -41.16
CA VAL A 96 -4.87 -18.61 -42.34
C VAL A 96 -4.05 -18.77 -43.62
N LEU A 97 -2.93 -18.04 -43.78
CA LEU A 97 -2.05 -18.18 -44.94
C LEU A 97 -1.47 -19.60 -45.05
N ALA A 98 -1.00 -20.17 -43.94
CA ALA A 98 -0.46 -21.53 -43.91
C ALA A 98 -1.53 -22.58 -44.29
N ALA A 99 -2.77 -22.43 -43.80
CA ALA A 99 -3.88 -23.31 -44.17
C ALA A 99 -4.22 -23.22 -45.66
N ILE A 100 -4.21 -22.01 -46.24
CA ILE A 100 -4.48 -21.81 -47.68
C ILE A 100 -3.40 -22.48 -48.54
N LEU A 101 -2.11 -22.35 -48.15
CA LEU A 101 -1.01 -23.02 -48.84
C LEU A 101 -1.13 -24.55 -48.81
N ALA A 102 -1.56 -25.12 -47.67
CA ALA A 102 -1.73 -26.56 -47.52
C ALA A 102 -2.90 -27.14 -48.34
N LEU A 103 -3.89 -26.33 -48.73
CA LEU A 103 -5.00 -26.73 -49.61
C LEU A 103 -4.63 -26.69 -51.10
N CYS A 104 -3.50 -26.08 -51.44
CA CYS A 104 -3.07 -25.87 -52.82
C CYS A 104 -1.91 -26.80 -53.26
N ALA A 105 -1.54 -27.77 -52.43
CA ALA A 105 -0.50 -28.77 -52.68
C ALA A 105 -1.06 -30.20 -52.71
#